data_AF-A0A7X6JPB3-F1
#
_entry.id   AF-A0A7X6JPB3-F1
#
_cell.length_a   1.000
_cell.length_b   1.000
_cell.length_c   1.000
_cell.angle_alpha   90.00
_cell.angle_beta   90.00
_cell.angle_gamma   90.00
#
_symmetry.space_group_name_H-M   'P 1'
#
loop_
_entity.id
_entity.type
_entity.pdbx_description
1 polymer ?
#
loop_
_entity_poly.entity_id
_entity_poly.type
_entity_poly.pdbx_seq_one_letter_code
_entity_poly.pdbx_strand_id
1 'polypeptide(L)'
;HTVPLSYSRQSWLEKLEHDKSLLDAHQNAEFAVKRRIKLRPESSIRLEDAEKAKGYAASLPYVLFSPPKYHTHLSSLIAPRHVKIKGNVGDGWVLINRRMNLYKRNIK
;
A
#
# COMPACT_ATOMS: atom_id res chain seq x y z
N HIS A 1 19.17 -17.40 9.84
CA HIS A 1 19.13 -16.64 8.57
C HIS A 1 18.35 -17.44 7.54
N THR A 2 17.16 -16.97 7.17
CA THR A 2 16.33 -17.63 6.15
C THR A 2 16.86 -17.27 4.76
N VAL A 3 17.30 -18.27 3.99
CA VAL A 3 17.74 -18.12 2.59
C VAL A 3 16.54 -18.44 1.69
N PRO A 4 16.14 -17.56 0.75
CA PRO A 4 15.03 -17.86 -0.16
C PRO A 4 15.39 -19.04 -1.08
N LEU A 5 14.40 -19.84 -1.46
CA LEU A 5 14.58 -21.08 -2.25
C LEU A 5 15.31 -20.87 -3.59
N SER A 6 15.25 -19.66 -4.16
CA SER A 6 15.92 -19.31 -5.41
C SER A 6 17.41 -18.94 -5.26
N TYR A 7 17.97 -19.01 -4.04
CA TYR A 7 19.35 -18.61 -3.76
C TYR A 7 20.09 -19.70 -3.01
N SER A 8 21.40 -19.82 -3.28
CA SER A 8 22.31 -20.46 -2.35
C SER A 8 22.61 -19.49 -1.21
N ARG A 9 23.17 -19.99 -0.11
CA ARG A 9 23.58 -19.12 1.00
C ARG A 9 24.56 -18.03 0.53
N GLN A 10 25.52 -18.40 -0.31
CA GLN A 10 26.54 -17.48 -0.82
C GLN A 10 25.94 -16.39 -1.70
N SER A 11 25.13 -16.75 -2.70
CA SER A 11 24.50 -15.76 -3.58
C SER A 11 23.50 -14.88 -2.85
N TRP A 12 22.89 -15.38 -1.77
CA TRP A 12 22.05 -14.56 -0.89
C TRP A 12 22.84 -13.51 -0.11
N LEU A 13 24.01 -13.87 0.43
CA LEU A 13 24.89 -12.93 1.13
C LEU A 13 25.40 -11.84 0.18
N GLU A 14 25.81 -12.20 -1.03
CA GLU A 14 26.21 -11.24 -2.08
C GLU A 14 25.07 -10.27 -2.40
N LYS A 15 23.84 -10.78 -2.49
CA LYS A 15 22.66 -9.93 -2.73
C LYS A 15 22.41 -8.94 -1.59
N LEU A 16 22.59 -9.38 -0.34
CA LEU A 16 22.42 -8.53 0.83
C LEU A 16 23.52 -7.45 0.92
N GLU A 17 24.78 -7.80 0.62
CA GLU A 17 25.87 -6.82 0.62
C GLU A 17 25.68 -5.76 -0.47
N HIS A 18 25.20 -6.17 -1.64
CA HIS A 18 24.81 -5.23 -2.70
C HIS A 18 23.66 -4.31 -2.27
N ASP A 19 22.60 -4.87 -1.67
CA ASP A 19 21.47 -4.08 -1.17
C ASP A 19 21.93 -3.07 -0.09
N LYS A 20 22.88 -3.45 0.78
CA LYS A 20 23.48 -2.57 1.79
C LYS A 20 24.31 -1.45 1.15
N SER A 21 25.21 -1.78 0.23
CA SER A 21 26.04 -0.81 -0.49
C SER A 21 25.19 0.26 -1.21
N LEU A 22 24.03 -0.16 -1.76
CA LEU A 22 23.08 0.75 -2.40
C LEU A 22 22.43 1.74 -1.41
N LEU A 23 22.16 1.32 -0.18
CA LEU A 23 21.66 2.21 0.87
C LEU A 23 22.75 3.17 1.35
N ASP A 24 23.97 2.66 1.50
CA ASP A 24 25.14 3.45 1.93
C ASP A 24 25.49 4.54 0.91
N ALA A 25 25.26 4.32 -0.39
CA ALA A 25 25.42 5.34 -1.43
C ALA A 25 24.39 6.50 -1.34
N HIS A 26 23.42 6.40 -0.44
CA HIS A 26 22.33 7.35 -0.25
C HIS A 26 22.20 7.81 1.20
N GLN A 27 23.33 8.04 1.87
CA GLN A 27 23.39 8.68 3.19
C GLN A 27 22.59 10.00 3.15
N ASN A 28 21.65 10.17 4.10
CA ASN A 28 20.71 11.31 4.22
C ASN A 28 19.52 11.33 3.27
N ALA A 29 19.26 10.28 2.51
CA ALA A 29 18.03 10.18 1.73
C ALA A 29 16.82 9.79 2.58
N GLU A 30 15.64 10.34 2.28
CA GLU A 30 14.38 9.86 2.83
C GLU A 30 13.93 8.60 2.06
N PHE A 31 13.68 7.51 2.79
CA PHE A 31 13.24 6.24 2.22
C PHE A 31 11.81 5.89 2.64
N ALA A 32 11.07 5.24 1.74
CA ALA A 32 9.75 4.69 2.05
C ALA A 32 9.51 3.38 1.29
N VAL A 33 8.88 2.42 1.96
CA VAL A 33 8.36 1.21 1.32
C VAL A 33 6.97 1.51 0.79
N LYS A 34 6.79 1.44 -0.54
CA LYS A 34 5.50 1.73 -1.19
C LYS A 34 5.04 0.53 -1.99
N ARG A 35 4.00 -0.14 -1.51
CA ARG A 35 3.41 -1.31 -2.17
C ARG A 35 1.92 -1.13 -2.37
N ARG A 36 1.38 -1.75 -3.42
CA ARG A 36 -0.07 -1.77 -3.65
C ARG A 36 -0.74 -2.58 -2.54
N ILE A 37 -1.76 -2.00 -1.92
CA ILE A 37 -2.65 -2.73 -1.01
C ILE A 37 -3.66 -3.48 -1.89
N LYS A 38 -3.88 -4.77 -1.58
CA LYS A 38 -4.92 -5.54 -2.26
C LYS A 38 -6.26 -4.88 -2.04
N LEU A 39 -7.13 -4.91 -3.05
CA LEU A 39 -8.46 -4.34 -2.93
C LEU A 39 -9.20 -5.01 -1.77
N ARG A 40 -9.88 -4.18 -0.97
CA ARG A 40 -10.66 -4.59 0.18
C ARG A 40 -11.97 -3.81 0.21
N PRO A 41 -13.06 -4.37 0.77
CA PRO A 41 -14.28 -3.62 0.97
C PRO A 41 -14.04 -2.49 1.99
N GLU A 42 -14.54 -1.32 1.65
CA GLU A 42 -14.57 -0.15 2.53
C GLU A 42 -15.99 0.40 2.54
N SER A 43 -16.38 0.99 3.66
CA SER A 43 -17.72 1.56 3.84
C SER A 43 -17.62 2.99 4.34
N SER A 44 -18.59 3.81 3.99
CA SER A 44 -18.68 5.19 4.46
C SER A 44 -19.95 5.36 5.28
N ILE A 45 -19.83 5.88 6.50
CA ILE A 45 -20.95 6.07 7.42
C ILE A 45 -21.11 7.56 7.68
N ARG A 46 -22.32 8.10 7.48
CA ARG A 46 -22.68 9.48 7.79
C ARG A 46 -23.75 9.50 8.88
N LEU A 47 -23.45 10.22 9.96
CA LEU A 47 -24.44 10.53 11.01
C LEU A 47 -25.34 11.68 10.56
N GLU A 48 -26.52 11.79 11.14
CA GLU A 48 -27.54 12.75 10.72
C GLU A 48 -27.09 14.21 10.85
N ASP A 49 -26.30 14.50 11.87
CA ASP A 49 -25.72 15.80 12.19
C ASP A 49 -24.35 16.05 11.52
N ALA A 50 -23.80 15.06 10.83
CA ALA A 50 -22.45 15.14 10.27
C ALA A 50 -22.47 15.64 8.82
N GLU A 51 -21.72 16.72 8.55
CA GLU A 51 -21.53 17.25 7.19
C GLU A 51 -20.81 16.26 6.26
N LYS A 52 -19.94 15.39 6.81
CA LYS A 52 -19.11 14.46 6.05
C LYS A 52 -19.25 13.04 6.58
N ALA A 53 -19.22 12.09 5.66
CA ALA A 53 -19.17 10.68 5.98
C ALA A 53 -17.74 10.27 6.39
N LYS A 54 -17.62 9.33 7.33
CA LYS A 54 -16.35 8.72 7.75
C LYS A 54 -16.16 7.37 7.07
N GLY A 55 -14.98 7.15 6.51
CA GLY A 55 -14.59 5.90 5.88
C GLY A 55 -14.04 4.89 6.89
N TYR A 56 -14.42 3.63 6.73
CA TYR A 56 -14.01 2.50 7.57
C TYR A 56 -13.66 1.28 6.72
N ALA A 57 -12.70 0.49 7.20
CA ALA A 57 -12.44 -0.82 6.61
C ALA A 57 -13.58 -1.78 6.99
N ALA A 58 -14.24 -2.37 6.00
CA ALA A 58 -15.42 -3.21 6.20
C ALA A 58 -15.06 -4.69 6.13
N SER A 59 -14.02 -5.11 6.88
CA SER A 59 -13.58 -6.52 6.92
C SER A 59 -14.50 -7.42 7.73
N LEU A 60 -15.33 -6.83 8.60
CA LEU A 60 -16.30 -7.52 9.43
C LEU A 60 -17.67 -6.82 9.32
N PRO A 61 -18.79 -7.55 9.52
CA PRO A 61 -20.11 -6.94 9.60
C PRO A 61 -20.22 -5.92 10.73
N TYR A 62 -20.99 -4.86 10.51
CA TYR A 62 -21.27 -3.86 11.53
C TYR A 62 -22.33 -4.35 12.51
N VAL A 63 -22.09 -4.08 13.80
CA VAL A 63 -23.13 -4.15 14.83
C VAL A 63 -23.75 -2.76 14.93
N LEU A 64 -25.03 -2.66 14.62
CA LEU A 64 -25.79 -1.40 14.68
C LEU A 64 -26.80 -1.47 15.82
N PHE A 65 -26.83 -0.45 16.66
CA PHE A 65 -27.80 -0.33 17.75
C PHE A 65 -29.16 0.19 17.27
N SER A 66 -29.22 0.76 16.06
CA SER A 66 -30.42 1.24 15.40
C SER A 66 -30.35 0.97 13.90
N PRO A 67 -31.47 0.68 13.24
CA PRO A 67 -31.49 0.48 11.79
C PRO A 67 -31.08 1.77 11.06
N PRO A 68 -30.30 1.67 9.97
CA PRO A 68 -29.92 2.85 9.20
C PRO A 68 -31.12 3.38 8.42
N LYS A 69 -31.24 4.72 8.34
CA LYS A 69 -32.27 5.37 7.49
C LYS A 69 -32.08 5.04 6.01
N TYR A 70 -30.82 4.89 5.59
CA TYR A 70 -30.44 4.54 4.22
C TYR A 70 -29.24 3.61 4.26
N HIS A 71 -29.27 2.54 3.46
CA HIS A 71 -28.14 1.65 3.24
C HIS A 71 -27.93 1.41 1.75
N THR A 72 -26.68 1.29 1.33
CA THR A 72 -26.30 0.95 -0.04
C THR A 72 -25.60 -0.40 -0.05
N HIS A 73 -25.99 -1.27 -0.98
CA HIS A 73 -25.34 -2.57 -1.15
C HIS A 73 -23.97 -2.43 -1.81
N LEU A 74 -23.00 -3.22 -1.33
CA LEU A 74 -21.71 -3.37 -2.00
C LEU A 74 -21.93 -4.17 -3.28
N SER A 75 -21.65 -3.57 -4.43
CA SER A 75 -21.74 -4.23 -5.74
C SER A 75 -20.50 -5.09 -6.01
N SER A 76 -20.67 -6.10 -6.87
CA SER A 76 -19.55 -6.91 -7.35
C SER A 76 -18.51 -6.03 -8.05
N LEU A 77 -17.24 -6.20 -7.68
CA LEU A 77 -16.16 -5.56 -8.40
C LEU A 77 -16.00 -6.20 -9.78
N ILE A 78 -16.27 -5.42 -10.82
CA ILE A 78 -15.82 -5.74 -12.18
C ILE A 78 -14.49 -5.04 -12.37
N ALA A 79 -13.40 -5.82 -12.42
CA ALA A 79 -12.06 -5.26 -12.61
C ALA A 79 -12.05 -4.42 -13.90
N PRO A 80 -11.73 -3.12 -13.82
CA PRO A 80 -11.75 -2.28 -15.01
C PRO A 80 -10.66 -2.75 -15.97
N ARG A 81 -10.95 -2.78 -17.29
CA ARG A 81 -9.95 -3.10 -18.33
C ARG A 81 -8.70 -2.21 -18.22
N HIS A 82 -8.88 -0.99 -17.71
CA HIS A 82 -7.81 -0.07 -17.36
C HIS A 82 -8.04 0.47 -15.95
N VAL A 83 -7.14 0.17 -15.02
CA VAL A 83 -7.15 0.79 -13.69
C VAL A 83 -6.70 2.24 -13.85
N LYS A 84 -7.63 3.20 -13.84
CA LYS A 84 -7.27 4.62 -13.68
C LYS A 84 -6.65 4.77 -12.30
N ILE A 85 -5.32 4.85 -12.24
CA ILE A 85 -4.57 5.08 -11.00
C ILE A 85 -4.87 6.53 -10.58
N LYS A 86 -5.97 6.76 -9.86
CA LYS A 86 -6.24 8.02 -9.17
C LYS A 86 -5.35 8.07 -7.94
N GLY A 87 -4.09 8.44 -8.14
CA GLY A 87 -3.10 8.60 -7.08
C GLY A 87 -1.72 8.39 -7.66
N ASN A 88 -0.98 9.48 -7.87
CA ASN A 88 0.42 9.42 -8.24
C ASN A 88 1.15 8.56 -7.19
N VAL A 89 1.45 7.31 -7.52
CA VAL A 89 2.49 6.59 -6.81
C VAL A 89 3.78 7.30 -7.17
N GLY A 90 4.12 8.32 -6.38
CA GLY A 90 5.43 8.94 -6.43
C GLY A 90 5.53 10.18 -7.31
N ASP A 91 4.74 11.22 -7.01
CA ASP A 91 5.32 12.54 -7.25
C ASP A 91 6.49 12.70 -6.27
N GLY A 92 7.71 12.83 -6.80
CA GLY A 92 8.93 12.94 -6.02
C GLY A 92 9.45 11.65 -5.36
N TRP A 93 9.21 10.45 -5.90
CA TRP A 93 9.81 9.21 -5.38
C TRP A 93 10.39 8.32 -6.50
N VAL A 94 11.60 7.80 -6.30
CA VAL A 94 12.32 6.94 -7.25
C VAL A 94 12.51 5.55 -6.63
N LEU A 95 12.17 4.50 -7.38
CA LEU A 95 12.35 3.11 -6.95
C LEU A 95 13.83 2.74 -6.95
N ILE A 96 14.38 2.34 -5.80
CA ILE A 96 15.80 1.98 -5.65
C ILE A 96 16.00 0.48 -5.38
N ASN A 97 15.03 -0.21 -4.78
CA ASN A 97 15.08 -1.66 -4.61
C ASN A 97 13.71 -2.29 -4.89
N ARG A 98 13.63 -3.04 -6.00
CA ARG A 98 12.39 -3.68 -6.46
C ARG A 98 11.86 -4.73 -5.48
N ARG A 99 12.75 -5.57 -4.92
CA ARG A 99 12.36 -6.69 -4.03
C ARG A 99 11.66 -6.18 -2.78
N MET A 100 12.16 -5.08 -2.22
CA MET A 100 11.60 -4.47 -1.01
C MET A 100 10.48 -3.47 -1.31
N ASN A 101 10.21 -3.15 -2.58
CA ASN A 101 9.41 -1.99 -2.98
C ASN A 101 9.91 -0.71 -2.29
N LEU A 102 11.23 -0.53 -2.22
CA LEU A 102 11.88 0.57 -1.53
C LEU A 102 12.09 1.74 -2.49
N TYR A 103 11.60 2.90 -2.09
CA TYR A 103 11.71 4.14 -2.82
C TYR A 103 12.53 5.15 -2.03
N LYS A 104 13.27 5.99 -2.75
CA LYS A 104 13.95 7.18 -2.25
C LYS A 104 13.18 8.43 -2.68
N ARG A 105 13.08 9.43 -1.83
CA ARG A 105 12.49 10.72 -2.20
C ARG A 105 13.41 11.46 -3.15
N ASN A 106 12.85 11.96 -4.25
CA ASN A 106 13.52 12.84 -5.19
C ASN A 106 13.41 14.26 -4.65
N ILE A 107 14.49 14.75 -4.04
CA ILE A 107 14.61 16.15 -3.64
C ILE A 107 15.02 16.89 -4.92
N LYS A 108 14.10 17.68 -5.48
CA LYS A 108 14.43 18.65 -6.53
C LYS A 108 15.20 19.81 -5.93
#